data_AF-A0A914RSP4-F1
#
_entry.id   AF-A0A914RSP4-F1
#
_cell.length_a   1.000
_cell.length_b   1.000
_cell.length_c   1.000
_cell.angle_alpha   90.00
_cell.angle_beta   90.00
_cell.angle_gamma   90.00
#
_symmetry.space_group_name_H-M   'P 1'
#
loop_
_entity.id
_entity.type
_entity.pdbx_description
1 polymer ?
#
loop_
_entity_poly.entity_id
_entity_poly.type
_entity_poly.pdbx_seq_one_letter_code
_entity_poly.pdbx_strand_id
1 'polypeptide(L)' 'MAAKEFEDAWAYNTIGSPFPDNPVRVKGQQNMYVALWYKFGKPIHGRAWNDNGNV' A
#
# COMPACT_ATOMS: atom_id res chain seq x y z
N MET A 1 21.86 20.43 -11.90
CA MET A 1 20.38 20.41 -12.05
C MET A 1 19.80 20.11 -10.68
N ALA A 2 18.78 20.85 -10.23
CA ALA A 2 18.08 20.51 -8.99
C ALA A 2 17.21 19.26 -9.24
N ALA A 3 17.20 18.32 -8.30
CA ALA A 3 16.31 17.18 -8.39
C ALA A 3 14.86 17.66 -8.22
N LYS A 4 13.96 17.21 -9.08
CA LYS A 4 12.52 17.44 -8.90
C LYS A 4 12.01 16.41 -7.89
N GLU A 5 11.47 16.90 -6.78
CA GLU A 5 10.81 16.08 -5.78
C GLU A 5 9.39 15.74 -6.24
N PHE A 6 8.98 14.49 -6.00
CA PHE A 6 7.65 13.97 -6.29
C PHE A 6 7.08 13.36 -5.01
N GLU A 7 5.75 13.28 -4.93
CA GLU A 7 5.03 12.70 -3.81
C GLU A 7 4.40 11.36 -4.17
N ASP A 8 4.30 10.47 -3.18
CA ASP A 8 3.60 9.18 -3.30
C ASP A 8 2.10 9.34 -3.01
N ALA A 9 1.27 8.58 -3.72
CA ALA A 9 -0.16 8.51 -3.45
C ALA A 9 -0.49 7.33 -2.52
N TRP A 10 -1.07 7.62 -1.35
CA TRP A 10 -1.55 6.62 -0.40
C TRP A 10 -3.09 6.57 -0.40
N ALA A 11 -3.66 5.49 -0.94
CA ALA A 11 -5.11 5.29 -0.96
C ALA A 11 -5.60 4.60 0.33
N TYR A 12 -6.53 5.23 1.05
CA TYR A 12 -7.24 4.58 2.15
C TYR A 12 -8.12 3.44 1.63
N ASN A 13 -8.12 2.31 2.34
CA ASN A 13 -8.99 1.19 2.01
C ASN A 13 -9.51 0.48 3.27
N THR A 14 -10.69 -0.13 3.15
CA THR A 14 -11.29 -0.95 4.21
C THR A 14 -10.75 -2.38 4.12
N ILE A 15 -10.23 -2.93 5.22
CA ILE A 15 -9.80 -4.34 5.29
C ILE A 15 -10.99 -5.24 5.00
N GLY A 16 -10.81 -6.28 4.18
CA GLY A 16 -11.91 -7.13 3.71
C GLY A 16 -12.70 -6.56 2.52
N SER A 17 -12.22 -5.48 1.88
CA SER A 17 -12.72 -4.96 0.61
C SER A 17 -11.68 -5.11 -0.51
N PRO A 18 -12.07 -5.03 -1.80
CA PRO A 18 -11.12 -5.10 -2.91
C PRO A 18 -10.02 -4.05 -2.83
N PHE A 19 -8.87 -4.33 -3.44
CA PHE A 19 -7.76 -3.37 -3.53
C PHE A 19 -8.19 -2.12 -4.32
N PRO A 20 -7.60 -0.94 -4.02
CA PRO A 20 -7.69 0.22 -4.91
C PRO A 20 -6.93 -0.06 -6.22
N ASP A 21 -7.16 0.78 -7.22
CA ASP A 21 -6.49 0.65 -8.51
C ASP A 21 -4.96 0.79 -8.39
N ASN A 22 -4.24 -0.01 -9.18
CA ASN A 22 -2.77 0.01 -9.29
C ASN A 22 -1.99 -0.09 -7.96
N PRO A 23 -2.27 -1.09 -7.09
CA PRO A 23 -1.54 -1.23 -5.84
C PRO A 23 -0.09 -1.67 -6.10
N VAL A 24 0.87 -1.06 -5.41
CA VAL A 24 2.31 -1.31 -5.63
C VAL A 24 2.71 -2.66 -5.02
N ARG A 25 3.19 -3.58 -5.86
CA ARG A 25 3.65 -4.92 -5.47
C ARG A 25 5.06 -4.90 -4.88
N VAL A 26 5.31 -5.79 -3.92
CA VAL A 26 6.67 -6.09 -3.46
C VAL A 26 7.42 -6.86 -4.55
N LYS A 27 8.63 -6.43 -4.89
CA LYS A 27 9.46 -7.05 -5.93
C LYS A 27 9.65 -8.55 -5.66
N GLY A 28 9.35 -9.38 -6.66
CA GLY A 28 9.51 -10.83 -6.59
C GLY A 28 8.43 -11.57 -5.78
N GLN A 29 7.41 -10.88 -5.28
CA GLN A 29 6.29 -11.49 -4.57
C GLN A 29 5.03 -11.47 -5.44
N GLN A 30 4.37 -12.63 -5.57
CA GLN A 30 3.18 -12.77 -6.42
C GLN A 30 1.94 -12.06 -5.84
N ASN A 31 1.80 -12.07 -4.51
CA ASN A 31 0.58 -11.64 -3.81
C ASN A 31 0.94 -10.84 -2.54
N MET A 32 1.81 -9.83 -2.67
CA MET A 32 2.19 -8.97 -1.55
C MET A 32 2.34 -7.53 -2.03
N TYR A 33 1.74 -6.60 -1.30
CA TYR A 33 1.66 -5.17 -1.66
C TYR A 33 2.14 -4.29 -0.52
N VAL A 34 2.68 -3.12 -0.85
CA VAL A 34 3.09 -2.11 0.13
C VAL A 34 1.86 -1.56 0.84
N ALA A 35 1.85 -1.57 2.16
CA ALA A 35 0.76 -1.04 2.98
C ALA A 35 1.28 -0.08 4.05
N LEU A 36 0.43 0.84 4.49
CA LEU A 36 0.73 1.83 5.51
C LEU A 36 -0.39 1.84 6.56
N TRP A 37 0.00 1.84 7.83
CA TRP A 37 -0.90 2.00 8.96
C TRP A 37 -0.43 3.13 9.86
N TYR A 38 -1.36 3.78 10.57
CA TYR A 38 -1.06 4.77 11.58
C TYR A 38 -1.54 4.31 12.95
N LYS A 39 -0.65 4.37 13.95
CA LYS A 39 -0.98 4.16 15.35
C LYS A 39 -0.55 5.37 16.16
N PHE A 40 -1.52 6.04 16.79
CA PHE A 40 -1.27 7.28 17.55
C PHE A 40 -0.50 8.36 16.75
N GLY A 41 -0.87 8.53 15.47
CA GLY A 41 -0.23 9.48 14.56
C GLY A 41 1.17 9.08 14.06
N LYS A 42 1.65 7.87 14.41
CA LYS A 42 2.95 7.35 13.93
C LYS A 42 2.75 6.42 12.73
N PRO A 43 3.42 6.66 11.59
CA PRO A 43 3.33 5.80 10.41
C PRO A 43 4.12 4.50 10.61
N ILE A 44 3.54 3.39 10.16
CA ILE A 44 4.13 2.06 10.21
C ILE A 44 3.88 1.38 8.87
N HIS A 45 4.95 1.12 8.13
CA HIS A 45 4.87 0.32 6.90
C HIS A 45 4.61 -1.16 7.23
N GLY A 46 3.86 -1.83 6.36
CA GLY A 46 3.55 -3.24 6.47
C GLY A 46 3.30 -3.86 5.10
N ARG A 47 2.52 -4.94 5.08
CA ARG A 47 2.15 -5.65 3.86
C ARG A 47 0.64 -5.92 3.83
N ALA A 48 0.07 -5.89 2.63
CA ALA A 48 -1.27 -6.40 2.33
C ALA A 48 -1.14 -7.56 1.32
N TRP A 49 -2.12 -8.45 1.27
CA TRP A 49 -2.20 -9.53 0.28
C TRP A 49 -3.66 -9.76 -0.10
N ASN A 50 -3.89 -10.38 -1.26
CA ASN A 50 -5.23 -10.75 -1.67
C ASN A 50 -5.64 -12.07 -1.02
N ASP A 51 -6.78 -12.07 -0.33
CA ASP A 51 -7.52 -13.27 0.05
C ASP A 51 -9.00 -13.09 -0.34
N ASN A 52 -9.54 -14.04 -1.11
CA ASN A 52 -10.89 -14.00 -1.68
C ASN A 52 -11.26 -12.70 -2.42
N GLY A 53 -10.29 -12.08 -3.11
CA GLY A 53 -10.52 -10.83 -3.85
C GLY A 53 -10.31 -9.55 -3.03
N ASN A 54 -10.03 -9.66 -1.73
CA ASN A 54 -10.00 -8.55 -0.78
C ASN A 54 -8.62 -8.38 -0.13
N VAL A 55 -8.38 -7.19 0.47
CA VAL A 55 -7.22 -6.87 1.33
C VAL A 55 -7.28 -7.62 2.66
#